data_AF-A0A7V4P0Y9-F1
#
_entry.id   AF-A0A7V4P0Y9-F1
#
_cell.length_a   1.000
_cell.length_b   1.000
_cell.length_c   1.000
_cell.angle_alpha   90.00
_cell.angle_beta   90.00
_cell.angle_gamma   90.00
#
_symmetry.space_group_name_H-M   'P 1'
#
loop_
_entity.id
_entity.type
_entity.pdbx_description
1 polymer ?
#
loop_
_entity_poly.entity_id
_entity_poly.type
_entity_poly.pdbx_seq_one_letter_code
_entity_poly.pdbx_strand_id
1 'polypeptide(L)'
;MTARNMTLSTALLLALTHGNAVALTAVLKVGDCRPGQVVVEVESDGIVNSFGVPIPAPMSATEARDQIVAWLLANSPLLAAPIELDRISLRDLPPATHVRLRPIGVATALSVRTVVTSIGGIGFAGHFVPSDSFGQPAIFTAGIVTDVGELTAQVSAAELNFQTDGPIICQALFQRLAPRAPQYGAQINYAGDRLEVYFDPAYTLSPGGVTTGTTSQSPGAMTGVLLPILAESPRGRLRVGFAPCAAGPEELRLGQPGQQEIYNIMLPGALSGQGKRDAIMNWFIALPPPLTTQPAGLATIVMDDKPPGTSLSASPAGNASTDRVTVTGCRDADVRFPGVFSPFDRNHQPAVFTAGIITDVGELTATISAAELNFQTDGPIICQALFQRLAPRAPQYGAQIHYAGDRLEVYFDPAYTAVAGGSVAGSTSQTPVGAATVTVPSPGDINGDGVLNGLDLQAFIDALVDPLSFFLKHPNGQLGNADMNGDGVITWVDARLLLYALLAQPQ
;
A
#
# COMPACT_ATOMS: atom_id res chain seq x y z
N MET A 1 -9.60 -55.48 -29.16
CA MET A 1 -8.24 -54.96 -28.90
C MET A 1 -8.34 -53.47 -28.74
N THR A 2 -7.83 -52.99 -27.61
CA THR A 2 -8.26 -51.82 -26.83
C THR A 2 -7.84 -50.47 -27.40
N ALA A 3 -8.83 -49.64 -27.74
CA ALA A 3 -8.69 -48.20 -27.89
C ALA A 3 -8.68 -47.55 -26.49
N ARG A 4 -7.61 -46.83 -26.15
CA ARG A 4 -7.56 -45.97 -24.96
C ARG A 4 -7.94 -44.55 -25.37
N ASN A 5 -9.19 -44.18 -25.10
CA ASN A 5 -9.60 -42.80 -24.91
C ASN A 5 -8.94 -42.29 -23.61
N MET A 6 -7.94 -41.43 -23.71
CA MET A 6 -7.52 -40.59 -22.59
C MET A 6 -8.29 -39.28 -22.67
N THR A 7 -9.29 -39.16 -21.80
CA THR A 7 -10.09 -37.96 -21.59
C THR A 7 -9.22 -36.85 -21.02
N LEU A 8 -9.15 -35.76 -21.79
CA LEU A 8 -8.61 -34.46 -21.45
C LEU A 8 -9.59 -33.79 -20.46
N SER A 9 -9.52 -34.08 -19.17
CA SER A 9 -10.49 -33.52 -18.19
C SER A 9 -9.90 -33.20 -16.80
N THR A 10 -8.58 -33.09 -16.67
CA THR A 10 -7.95 -32.83 -15.35
C THR A 10 -6.95 -31.66 -15.34
N ALA A 11 -6.94 -30.80 -16.36
CA ALA A 11 -6.06 -29.61 -16.42
C ALA A 11 -6.81 -28.26 -16.42
N LEU A 12 -8.14 -28.25 -16.30
CA LEU A 12 -8.97 -27.04 -16.39
C LEU A 12 -9.76 -26.75 -15.10
N LEU A 13 -9.22 -27.13 -13.94
CA LEU A 13 -9.87 -26.91 -12.64
C LEU A 13 -8.92 -26.38 -11.55
N LEU A 14 -7.94 -25.56 -11.94
CA LEU A 14 -7.08 -24.85 -10.99
C LEU A 14 -6.86 -23.35 -11.31
N ALA A 15 -7.67 -22.76 -12.20
CA ALA A 15 -7.48 -21.38 -12.67
C ALA A 15 -8.67 -20.43 -12.41
N LEU A 16 -9.64 -20.80 -11.57
CA LEU A 16 -10.88 -20.00 -11.38
C LEU A 16 -11.15 -19.54 -9.93
N THR A 17 -10.15 -19.52 -9.04
CA THR A 17 -10.35 -19.05 -7.66
C THR A 17 -9.37 -17.97 -7.18
N HIS A 18 -8.56 -17.40 -8.06
CA HIS A 18 -7.71 -16.27 -7.69
C HIS A 18 -8.24 -15.04 -8.42
N GLY A 19 -8.70 -14.05 -7.66
CA GLY A 19 -9.11 -12.75 -8.21
C GLY A 19 -8.02 -12.23 -9.14
N ASN A 20 -8.43 -11.53 -10.20
CA ASN A 20 -7.54 -10.99 -11.23
C ASN A 20 -6.46 -10.11 -10.61
N ALA A 21 -5.35 -10.71 -10.18
CA ALA A 21 -4.19 -10.00 -9.69
C ALA A 21 -3.67 -9.15 -10.86
N VAL A 22 -3.51 -7.86 -10.62
CA VAL A 22 -2.99 -6.94 -11.63
C VAL A 22 -1.58 -7.41 -11.99
N ALA A 23 -1.43 -7.92 -13.20
CA ALA A 23 -0.18 -8.44 -13.71
C ALA A 23 0.86 -7.32 -13.82
N LEU A 24 1.96 -7.43 -13.07
CA LEU A 24 3.08 -6.50 -13.20
C LEU A 24 3.97 -6.89 -14.39
N THR A 25 4.57 -5.88 -15.02
CA THR A 25 5.47 -6.06 -16.16
C THR A 25 6.84 -5.47 -15.86
N ALA A 26 7.91 -6.24 -16.08
CA ALA A 26 9.29 -5.74 -16.11
C ALA A 26 9.79 -5.63 -17.55
N VAL A 27 10.63 -4.64 -17.85
CA VAL A 27 11.17 -4.39 -19.20
C VAL A 27 12.70 -4.43 -19.20
N LEU A 28 13.26 -5.58 -19.53
CA LEU A 28 14.70 -5.74 -19.61
C LEU A 28 15.22 -5.14 -20.92
N LYS A 29 16.24 -4.29 -20.87
CA LYS A 29 16.97 -3.79 -22.04
C LYS A 29 18.31 -4.53 -22.15
N VAL A 30 18.48 -5.28 -23.21
CA VAL A 30 19.63 -6.15 -23.47
C VAL A 30 20.61 -5.42 -24.37
N GLY A 31 21.84 -5.20 -23.91
CA GLY A 31 22.92 -4.70 -24.78
C GLY A 31 23.51 -5.82 -25.64
N ASP A 32 24.50 -5.47 -26.47
CA ASP A 32 25.32 -6.48 -27.14
C ASP A 32 25.86 -7.46 -26.09
N CYS A 33 25.94 -8.75 -26.43
CA CYS A 33 26.37 -9.79 -25.51
C CYS A 33 27.58 -10.53 -26.07
N ARG A 34 28.44 -11.02 -25.17
CA ARG A 34 29.55 -11.90 -25.50
C ARG A 34 29.29 -13.31 -24.99
N PRO A 35 30.08 -14.32 -25.38
CA PRO A 35 29.88 -15.68 -24.90
C PRO A 35 29.88 -15.75 -23.37
N GLY A 36 28.89 -16.46 -22.81
CA GLY A 36 28.68 -16.53 -21.37
C GLY A 36 27.26 -16.96 -21.02
N GLN A 37 26.73 -16.43 -19.93
CA GLN A 37 25.37 -16.68 -19.48
C GLN A 37 24.75 -15.41 -18.91
N VAL A 38 23.46 -15.19 -19.18
CA VAL A 38 22.66 -14.15 -18.52
C VAL A 38 21.74 -14.86 -17.53
N VAL A 39 21.89 -14.57 -16.24
CA VAL A 39 20.97 -15.09 -15.22
C VAL A 39 19.87 -14.06 -14.99
N VAL A 40 18.63 -14.49 -15.22
CA VAL A 40 17.41 -13.77 -14.82
C VAL A 40 16.97 -14.35 -13.48
N GLU A 41 17.09 -13.58 -12.40
CA GLU A 41 16.58 -13.97 -11.08
C GLU A 41 15.25 -13.25 -10.84
N VAL A 42 14.25 -14.01 -10.40
CA VAL A 42 12.93 -13.51 -10.01
C VAL A 42 12.68 -13.98 -8.60
N GLU A 43 12.68 -13.07 -7.64
CA GLU A 43 12.44 -13.34 -6.22
C GLU A 43 11.06 -12.83 -5.82
N SER A 44 10.17 -13.74 -5.43
CA SER A 44 8.82 -13.46 -4.91
C SER A 44 8.65 -14.22 -3.60
N ASP A 45 8.15 -13.55 -2.56
CA ASP A 45 7.89 -14.15 -1.24
C ASP A 45 9.12 -14.86 -0.62
N GLY A 46 10.32 -14.31 -0.86
CA GLY A 46 11.60 -14.86 -0.42
C GLY A 46 12.06 -16.11 -1.18
N ILE A 47 11.31 -16.55 -2.20
CA ILE A 47 11.70 -17.65 -3.09
C ILE A 47 12.40 -17.07 -4.30
N VAL A 48 13.70 -17.37 -4.45
CA VAL A 48 14.51 -16.93 -5.59
C VAL A 48 14.49 -17.98 -6.70
N ASN A 49 13.86 -17.67 -7.83
CA ASN A 49 13.94 -18.48 -9.05
C ASN A 49 15.03 -17.91 -9.97
N SER A 50 16.01 -18.73 -10.34
CA SER A 50 17.16 -18.31 -11.16
C SER A 50 17.18 -19.03 -12.51
N PHE A 51 17.19 -18.25 -13.60
CA PHE A 51 17.12 -18.75 -14.97
C PHE A 51 18.38 -18.37 -15.74
N GLY A 52 19.30 -19.32 -15.88
CA GLY A 52 20.57 -19.08 -16.53
C GLY A 52 20.53 -19.31 -18.05
N VAL A 53 20.37 -18.24 -18.82
CA VAL A 53 20.30 -18.25 -20.28
C VAL A 53 21.70 -18.29 -20.91
N PRO A 54 22.07 -19.35 -21.66
CA PRO A 54 23.35 -19.42 -22.34
C PRO A 54 23.42 -18.46 -23.54
N ILE A 55 24.52 -17.73 -23.64
CA ILE A 55 24.90 -16.91 -24.80
C ILE A 55 26.12 -17.59 -25.46
N PRO A 56 25.94 -18.36 -26.56
CA PRO A 56 27.00 -19.23 -27.10
C PRO A 56 28.09 -18.51 -27.89
N ALA A 57 27.80 -17.33 -28.44
CA ALA A 57 28.67 -16.56 -29.31
C ALA A 57 28.49 -15.06 -29.03
N PRO A 58 29.39 -14.17 -29.49
CA PRO A 58 29.09 -12.75 -29.54
C PRO A 58 27.80 -12.51 -30.34
N MET A 59 26.87 -11.75 -29.77
CA MET A 59 25.54 -11.47 -30.33
C MET A 59 25.28 -9.97 -30.23
N SER A 60 24.62 -9.41 -31.24
CA SER A 60 24.01 -8.09 -31.14
C SER A 60 22.93 -8.06 -30.06
N ALA A 61 22.58 -6.88 -29.56
CA ALA A 61 21.47 -6.69 -28.63
C ALA A 61 20.18 -7.41 -29.05
N THR A 62 19.83 -7.36 -30.33
CA THR A 62 18.64 -8.01 -30.90
C THR A 62 18.73 -9.53 -30.87
N GLU A 63 19.86 -10.09 -31.27
CA GLU A 63 20.08 -11.55 -31.26
C GLU A 63 20.10 -12.08 -29.82
N ALA A 64 20.73 -11.36 -28.90
CA ALA A 64 20.75 -11.71 -27.48
C ALA A 64 19.35 -11.63 -26.85
N ARG A 65 18.57 -10.60 -27.17
CA ARG A 65 17.16 -10.48 -26.77
C ARG A 65 16.36 -11.69 -27.21
N ASP A 66 16.46 -12.06 -28.49
CA ASP A 66 15.69 -13.18 -29.06
C ASP A 66 16.11 -14.51 -28.46
N GLN A 67 17.41 -14.71 -28.23
CA GLN A 67 17.95 -15.88 -27.53
C GLN A 67 17.42 -15.99 -26.09
N ILE A 68 17.39 -14.88 -25.34
CA ILE A 68 16.86 -14.84 -23.97
C ILE A 68 15.36 -15.15 -23.95
N VAL A 69 14.57 -14.51 -24.82
CA VAL A 69 13.13 -14.75 -24.90
C VAL A 69 12.84 -16.21 -25.24
N ALA A 70 13.47 -16.74 -26.29
CA ALA A 70 13.26 -18.13 -26.73
C ALA A 70 13.63 -19.13 -25.62
N TRP A 71 14.74 -18.87 -24.91
CA TRP A 71 15.15 -19.74 -23.81
C TRP A 71 14.18 -19.67 -22.63
N LEU A 72 13.75 -18.47 -22.22
CA LEU A 72 12.82 -18.28 -21.10
C LEU A 72 11.47 -18.95 -21.38
N LEU A 73 10.93 -18.80 -22.59
CA LEU A 73 9.67 -19.44 -22.98
C LEU A 73 9.75 -20.98 -22.98
N ALA A 74 10.93 -21.54 -23.27
CA ALA A 74 11.13 -22.99 -23.31
C ALA A 74 11.48 -23.61 -21.95
N ASN A 75 12.10 -22.85 -21.04
CA ASN A 75 12.74 -23.40 -19.83
C ASN A 75 12.29 -22.74 -18.51
N SER A 76 11.37 -21.77 -18.56
CA SER A 76 10.88 -21.06 -17.36
C SER A 76 9.37 -20.88 -17.41
N PRO A 77 8.70 -20.66 -16.26
CA PRO A 77 7.30 -20.27 -16.23
C PRO A 77 7.08 -18.78 -16.57
N LEU A 78 8.14 -18.02 -16.84
CA LEU A 78 8.04 -16.58 -17.11
C LEU A 78 7.45 -16.32 -18.49
N LEU A 79 6.49 -15.40 -18.55
CA LEU A 79 5.94 -14.92 -19.82
C LEU A 79 6.83 -13.80 -20.37
N ALA A 80 7.80 -14.19 -21.18
CA ALA A 80 8.73 -13.28 -21.86
C ALA A 80 8.28 -12.97 -23.29
N ALA A 81 8.31 -11.69 -23.68
CA ALA A 81 8.00 -11.25 -25.05
C ALA A 81 8.95 -10.14 -25.51
N PRO A 82 9.38 -10.12 -26.78
CA PRO A 82 10.15 -9.00 -27.31
C PRO A 82 9.19 -7.81 -27.53
N ILE A 83 9.63 -6.59 -27.18
CA ILE A 83 8.81 -5.37 -27.40
C ILE A 83 9.50 -4.35 -28.33
N GLU A 84 10.83 -4.31 -28.33
CA GLU A 84 11.66 -3.45 -29.19
C GLU A 84 12.94 -4.21 -29.53
N LEU A 85 13.76 -3.70 -30.47
CA LEU A 85 15.00 -4.33 -30.93
C LEU A 85 15.88 -4.87 -29.81
N ASP A 86 15.99 -4.15 -28.70
CA ASP A 86 16.86 -4.48 -27.58
C ASP A 86 16.08 -4.70 -26.27
N ARG A 87 14.77 -4.95 -26.30
CA ARG A 87 13.95 -5.05 -25.08
C ARG A 87 13.08 -6.29 -24.96
N ILE A 88 13.01 -6.81 -23.74
CA ILE A 88 12.20 -7.96 -23.31
C ILE A 88 11.20 -7.47 -22.27
N SER A 89 9.92 -7.77 -22.47
CA SER A 89 8.87 -7.65 -21.45
C SER A 89 8.73 -8.99 -20.73
N LEU A 90 8.86 -8.99 -19.41
CA LEU A 90 8.44 -10.07 -18.52
C LEU A 90 7.08 -9.70 -17.95
N ARG A 91 6.05 -10.51 -18.19
CA ARG A 91 4.66 -10.23 -17.79
C ARG A 91 4.22 -11.15 -16.66
N ASP A 92 3.09 -10.78 -16.06
CA ASP A 92 2.39 -11.54 -15.01
C ASP A 92 3.29 -11.86 -13.81
N LEU A 93 4.15 -10.90 -13.45
CA LEU A 93 4.98 -11.01 -12.26
C LEU A 93 4.16 -10.68 -11.01
N PRO A 94 4.31 -11.44 -9.90
CA PRO A 94 3.67 -11.10 -8.63
C PRO A 94 4.10 -9.72 -8.10
N PRO A 95 3.27 -9.04 -7.30
CA PRO A 95 3.68 -7.87 -6.51
C PRO A 95 4.93 -8.14 -5.66
N ALA A 96 5.69 -7.09 -5.33
CA ALA A 96 6.93 -7.20 -4.55
C ALA A 96 8.04 -8.07 -5.18
N THR A 97 7.91 -8.46 -6.45
CA THR A 97 8.89 -9.29 -7.12
C THR A 97 10.18 -8.51 -7.38
N HIS A 98 11.32 -9.02 -6.93
CA HIS A 98 12.63 -8.53 -7.34
C HIS A 98 13.04 -9.20 -8.65
N VAL A 99 13.22 -8.41 -9.70
CA VAL A 99 13.80 -8.89 -10.96
C VAL A 99 15.27 -8.47 -11.00
N ARG A 100 16.19 -9.43 -11.05
CA ARG A 100 17.64 -9.16 -11.18
C ARG A 100 18.19 -9.76 -12.47
N LEU A 101 19.10 -9.04 -13.09
CA LEU A 101 19.95 -9.55 -14.16
C LEU A 101 21.39 -9.62 -13.68
N ARG A 102 21.99 -10.80 -13.89
CA ARG A 102 23.40 -11.04 -13.59
C ARG A 102 24.09 -11.61 -14.83
N PRO A 103 24.95 -10.83 -15.51
CA PRO A 103 25.86 -11.42 -16.47
C PRO A 103 26.89 -12.29 -15.76
N ILE A 104 27.06 -13.52 -16.26
CA ILE A 104 28.16 -14.43 -15.92
C ILE A 104 29.04 -14.52 -17.16
N GLY A 105 30.22 -13.88 -17.11
CA GLY A 105 31.14 -13.75 -18.24
C GLY A 105 31.17 -12.33 -18.83
N VAL A 106 31.60 -12.20 -20.09
CA VAL A 106 32.00 -10.91 -20.70
C VAL A 106 30.82 -10.11 -21.29
N ALA A 107 29.60 -10.28 -20.80
CA ALA A 107 28.43 -9.63 -21.38
C ALA A 107 28.42 -8.12 -21.07
N THR A 108 28.36 -7.33 -22.14
CA THR A 108 28.27 -5.86 -22.12
C THR A 108 26.94 -5.37 -21.52
N ALA A 109 26.88 -4.07 -21.21
CA ALA A 109 25.87 -3.43 -20.36
C ALA A 109 24.43 -3.96 -20.51
N LEU A 110 23.88 -4.50 -19.43
CA LEU A 110 22.48 -4.90 -19.32
C LEU A 110 21.75 -3.83 -18.52
N SER A 111 20.72 -3.24 -19.12
CA SER A 111 19.86 -2.28 -18.43
C SER A 111 18.56 -2.96 -18.02
N VAL A 112 18.10 -2.74 -16.79
CA VAL A 112 16.78 -3.18 -16.36
C VAL A 112 15.88 -1.96 -16.23
N ARG A 113 14.88 -1.88 -17.11
CA ARG A 113 13.78 -0.94 -16.96
C ARG A 113 12.62 -1.73 -16.34
N THR A 114 11.83 -1.12 -15.46
CA THR A 114 10.62 -1.78 -14.94
C THR A 114 9.41 -0.96 -15.28
N VAL A 115 8.24 -1.58 -15.26
CA VAL A 115 6.98 -0.84 -15.24
C VAL A 115 6.53 -0.74 -13.79
N VAL A 116 6.70 0.45 -13.24
CA VAL A 116 6.56 0.91 -11.86
C VAL A 116 7.62 0.27 -10.96
N THR A 117 8.46 1.09 -10.33
CA THR A 117 9.34 0.66 -9.23
C THR A 117 9.67 1.88 -8.39
N SER A 118 9.59 1.75 -7.08
CA SER A 118 10.06 2.76 -6.14
C SER A 118 11.53 2.54 -5.77
N ILE A 119 12.08 1.34 -6.02
CA ILE A 119 13.42 0.94 -5.56
C ILE A 119 14.16 0.14 -6.64
N GLY A 120 15.28 0.69 -7.11
CA GLY A 120 16.28 0.03 -7.93
C GLY A 120 17.54 -0.33 -7.14
N GLY A 121 18.33 -1.26 -7.66
CA GLY A 121 19.60 -1.70 -7.10
C GLY A 121 20.64 -1.95 -8.18
N ILE A 122 21.86 -1.43 -7.97
CA ILE A 122 23.01 -1.62 -8.85
C ILE A 122 24.13 -2.19 -8.00
N GLY A 123 24.71 -3.33 -8.36
CA GLY A 123 25.76 -3.97 -7.57
C GLY A 123 26.96 -4.43 -8.38
N PHE A 124 28.11 -4.46 -7.72
CA PHE A 124 29.37 -4.99 -8.23
C PHE A 124 29.97 -5.91 -7.15
N ALA A 125 29.44 -7.11 -6.97
CA ALA A 125 29.90 -8.01 -5.91
C ALA A 125 31.26 -8.64 -6.25
N GLY A 126 32.19 -8.61 -5.29
CA GLY A 126 33.50 -9.27 -5.41
C GLY A 126 34.61 -8.42 -6.03
N HIS A 127 35.59 -9.09 -6.64
CA HIS A 127 36.78 -8.49 -7.25
C HIS A 127 36.77 -8.65 -8.77
N PHE A 128 37.00 -7.55 -9.50
CA PHE A 128 36.93 -7.54 -10.95
C PHE A 128 38.32 -7.56 -11.59
N VAL A 129 38.51 -8.32 -12.68
CA VAL A 129 39.73 -8.20 -13.50
C VAL A 129 39.80 -6.75 -14.02
N PRO A 130 40.91 -6.03 -13.78
CA PRO A 130 40.95 -4.60 -14.02
C PRO A 130 41.23 -4.25 -15.49
N SER A 131 41.33 -5.26 -16.36
CA SER A 131 41.43 -5.13 -17.80
C SER A 131 40.29 -5.86 -18.51
N ASP A 132 39.90 -5.36 -19.67
CA ASP A 132 38.98 -6.02 -20.58
C ASP A 132 39.68 -7.09 -21.44
N SER A 133 38.96 -7.68 -22.41
CA SER A 133 39.51 -8.70 -23.32
C SER A 133 40.59 -8.21 -24.27
N PHE A 134 40.74 -6.89 -24.45
CA PHE A 134 41.74 -6.29 -25.32
C PHE A 134 42.94 -5.77 -24.52
N GLY A 135 42.97 -6.02 -23.21
CA GLY A 135 44.01 -5.53 -22.31
C GLY A 135 43.87 -4.04 -21.97
N GLN A 136 42.74 -3.41 -22.32
CA GLN A 136 42.44 -2.03 -21.92
C GLN A 136 41.87 -2.00 -20.50
N PRO A 137 42.00 -0.89 -19.74
CA PRO A 137 41.37 -0.78 -18.42
C PRO A 137 39.87 -1.06 -18.48
N ALA A 138 39.38 -1.91 -17.59
CA ALA A 138 37.95 -2.24 -17.52
C ALA A 138 37.12 -0.99 -17.22
N ILE A 139 35.93 -0.87 -17.83
CA ILE A 139 34.99 0.23 -17.61
C ILE A 139 33.80 -0.33 -16.84
N PHE A 140 33.42 0.34 -15.75
CA PHE A 140 32.23 0.03 -14.96
C PHE A 140 31.19 1.12 -15.18
N THR A 141 29.97 0.71 -15.51
CA THR A 141 28.87 1.62 -15.85
C THR A 141 27.72 1.43 -14.87
N ALA A 142 27.17 2.53 -14.36
CA ALA A 142 25.92 2.54 -13.63
C ALA A 142 25.04 3.69 -14.11
N GLY A 143 23.73 3.56 -14.00
CA GLY A 143 22.83 4.64 -14.34
C GLY A 143 21.42 4.47 -13.82
N ILE A 144 20.66 5.56 -13.90
CA ILE A 144 19.22 5.61 -13.64
C ILE A 144 18.51 6.03 -14.92
N VAL A 145 17.33 5.47 -15.13
CA VAL A 145 16.45 5.78 -16.25
C VAL A 145 15.14 6.24 -15.66
N THR A 146 14.69 7.43 -16.04
CA THR A 146 13.39 7.98 -15.69
C THR A 146 12.72 8.57 -16.92
N ASP A 147 11.51 9.08 -16.77
CA ASP A 147 10.84 9.91 -17.77
C ASP A 147 11.57 11.23 -18.05
N VAL A 148 12.26 11.80 -17.05
CA VAL A 148 13.08 13.00 -17.22
C VAL A 148 14.28 12.73 -18.14
N GLY A 149 14.79 11.49 -18.16
CA GLY A 149 15.82 11.05 -19.08
C GLY A 149 16.69 9.93 -18.50
N GLU A 150 17.87 9.76 -19.08
CA GLU A 150 18.86 8.77 -18.63
C GLU A 150 20.07 9.48 -18.03
N LEU A 151 20.44 9.12 -16.80
CA LEU A 151 21.66 9.56 -16.13
C LEU A 151 22.59 8.36 -16.00
N THR A 152 23.68 8.35 -16.77
CA THR A 152 24.71 7.32 -16.71
C THR A 152 26.03 7.90 -16.21
N ALA A 153 26.78 7.07 -15.50
CA ALA A 153 28.15 7.32 -15.10
C ALA A 153 28.99 6.10 -15.44
N GLN A 154 30.23 6.36 -15.84
CA GLN A 154 31.25 5.34 -16.07
C GLN A 154 32.43 5.64 -15.18
N VAL A 155 33.16 4.60 -14.75
CA VAL A 155 34.48 4.73 -14.11
C VAL A 155 35.40 3.65 -14.70
N SER A 156 36.62 4.03 -15.09
CA SER A 156 37.61 3.07 -15.56
C SER A 156 38.44 2.50 -14.42
N ALA A 157 38.94 1.27 -14.56
CA ALA A 157 39.86 0.66 -13.62
C ALA A 157 41.15 1.50 -13.46
N ALA A 158 41.57 2.22 -14.50
CA ALA A 158 42.71 3.14 -14.43
C ALA A 158 42.44 4.31 -13.47
N GLU A 159 41.23 4.89 -13.49
CA GLU A 159 40.81 5.94 -12.54
C GLU A 159 40.75 5.42 -11.10
N LEU A 160 40.53 4.11 -10.92
CA LEU A 160 40.51 3.45 -9.62
C LEU A 160 41.90 2.95 -9.17
N ASN A 161 42.98 3.33 -9.86
CA ASN A 161 44.34 2.79 -9.62
C ASN A 161 44.36 1.25 -9.61
N PHE A 162 43.55 0.62 -10.48
CA PHE A 162 43.36 -0.82 -10.61
C PHE A 162 42.84 -1.51 -9.33
N GLN A 163 42.28 -0.76 -8.38
CA GLN A 163 41.55 -1.29 -7.23
C GLN A 163 40.08 -1.49 -7.62
N THR A 164 39.79 -2.70 -8.12
CA THR A 164 38.51 -3.06 -8.72
C THR A 164 37.66 -3.93 -7.82
N ASP A 165 37.73 -3.70 -6.50
CA ASP A 165 36.81 -4.27 -5.54
C ASP A 165 35.45 -3.57 -5.63
N GLY A 166 34.38 -4.34 -5.50
CA GLY A 166 33.01 -3.87 -5.53
C GLY A 166 32.72 -2.57 -4.79
N PRO A 167 33.08 -2.49 -3.49
CA PRO A 167 32.87 -1.28 -2.71
C PRO A 167 33.55 -0.03 -3.28
N ILE A 168 34.73 -0.18 -3.90
CA ILE A 168 35.50 0.92 -4.51
C ILE A 168 34.83 1.37 -5.81
N ILE A 169 34.41 0.42 -6.65
CA ILE A 169 33.67 0.69 -7.90
C ILE A 169 32.37 1.43 -7.57
N CYS A 170 31.57 0.91 -6.63
CA CYS A 170 30.31 1.52 -6.20
C CYS A 170 30.53 2.91 -5.59
N GLN A 171 31.56 3.11 -4.77
CA GLN A 171 31.84 4.42 -4.19
C GLN A 171 32.16 5.47 -5.26
N ALA A 172 32.96 5.11 -6.28
CA ALA A 172 33.30 6.01 -7.37
C ALA A 172 32.08 6.35 -8.25
N LEU A 173 31.22 5.36 -8.54
CA LEU A 173 29.98 5.57 -9.28
C LEU A 173 28.98 6.42 -8.49
N PHE A 174 28.86 6.19 -7.18
CA PHE A 174 28.03 7.00 -6.28
C PHE A 174 28.41 8.49 -6.32
N GLN A 175 29.71 8.79 -6.25
CA GLN A 175 30.21 10.17 -6.32
C GLN A 175 29.85 10.90 -7.62
N ARG A 176 29.64 10.15 -8.72
CA ARG A 176 29.23 10.71 -10.03
C ARG A 176 27.72 10.83 -10.18
N LEU A 177 26.97 9.86 -9.66
CA LEU A 177 25.53 9.77 -9.84
C LEU A 177 24.76 10.57 -8.79
N ALA A 178 25.09 10.43 -7.50
CA ALA A 178 24.29 10.97 -6.40
C ALA A 178 24.07 12.50 -6.47
N PRO A 179 25.05 13.35 -6.85
CA PRO A 179 24.81 14.79 -6.96
C PRO A 179 23.82 15.19 -8.07
N ARG A 180 23.60 14.30 -9.05
CA ARG A 180 22.74 14.56 -10.22
C ARG A 180 21.41 13.82 -10.15
N ALA A 181 21.32 12.74 -9.37
CA ALA A 181 20.13 11.89 -9.28
C ALA A 181 18.84 12.67 -8.93
N PRO A 182 18.83 13.67 -8.04
CA PRO A 182 17.61 14.43 -7.73
C PRO A 182 17.02 15.16 -8.94
N GLN A 183 17.85 15.56 -9.92
CA GLN A 183 17.38 16.19 -11.16
C GLN A 183 16.58 15.24 -12.06
N TYR A 184 16.70 13.94 -11.81
CA TYR A 184 16.00 12.88 -12.52
C TYR A 184 14.92 12.23 -11.64
N GLY A 185 14.54 12.86 -10.52
CA GLY A 185 13.54 12.31 -9.60
C GLY A 185 14.01 11.05 -8.86
N ALA A 186 15.29 10.97 -8.52
CA ALA A 186 15.83 9.83 -7.78
C ALA A 186 16.80 10.24 -6.67
N GLN A 187 16.84 9.45 -5.61
CA GLN A 187 17.88 9.46 -4.59
C GLN A 187 18.72 8.20 -4.72
N ILE A 188 20.03 8.30 -4.51
CA ILE A 188 20.93 7.14 -4.50
C ILE A 188 21.57 7.06 -3.11
N ASN A 189 21.61 5.87 -2.54
CA ASN A 189 22.33 5.55 -1.32
C ASN A 189 23.45 4.53 -1.64
N TYR A 190 24.60 4.70 -0.99
CA TYR A 190 25.72 3.76 -1.09
C TYR A 190 25.65 2.72 0.04
N ALA A 191 25.72 1.44 -0.32
CA ALA A 191 25.63 0.32 0.63
C ALA A 191 26.74 -0.71 0.37
N GLY A 192 28.01 -0.27 0.40
CA GLY A 192 29.16 -1.14 0.18
C GLY A 192 29.31 -1.52 -1.30
N ASP A 193 29.08 -2.78 -1.64
CA ASP A 193 29.20 -3.32 -3.01
C ASP A 193 27.94 -3.12 -3.86
N ARG A 194 26.98 -2.30 -3.38
CA ARG A 194 25.80 -1.89 -4.13
C ARG A 194 25.41 -0.43 -3.92
N LEU A 195 24.65 0.08 -4.88
CA LEU A 195 23.93 1.34 -4.86
C LEU A 195 22.43 1.03 -4.79
N GLU A 196 21.74 1.63 -3.83
CA GLU A 196 20.29 1.59 -3.69
C GLU A 196 19.74 2.87 -4.31
N VAL A 197 18.78 2.73 -5.23
CA VAL A 197 18.18 3.84 -5.97
C VAL A 197 16.73 3.93 -5.56
N TYR A 198 16.30 5.08 -5.05
CA TYR A 198 14.92 5.37 -4.66
C TYR A 198 14.35 6.36 -5.66
N PHE A 199 13.27 6.00 -6.34
CA PHE A 199 12.59 6.89 -7.28
C PHE A 199 11.53 7.69 -6.53
N ASP A 200 11.53 9.01 -6.71
CA ASP A 200 10.54 9.90 -6.12
C ASP A 200 9.26 9.89 -6.99
N PRO A 201 8.14 9.37 -6.46
CA PRO A 201 6.87 9.30 -7.19
C PRO A 201 6.39 10.67 -7.70
N ALA A 202 6.77 11.77 -7.03
CA ALA A 202 6.37 13.11 -7.43
C ALA A 202 7.04 13.57 -8.74
N TYR A 203 8.20 13.00 -9.09
CA TYR A 203 8.98 13.41 -10.26
C TYR A 203 9.08 12.34 -11.35
N THR A 204 8.87 11.07 -11.01
CA THR A 204 8.87 9.97 -11.99
C THR A 204 7.44 9.55 -12.34
N LEU A 205 6.88 10.17 -13.38
CA LEU A 205 5.56 9.87 -13.90
C LEU A 205 5.55 8.50 -14.57
N SER A 206 6.58 8.27 -15.39
CA SER A 206 6.85 6.94 -15.92
C SER A 206 7.81 6.19 -15.01
N PRO A 207 7.75 4.87 -15.01
CA PRO A 207 8.56 4.01 -14.17
C PRO A 207 10.07 4.31 -14.18
N GLY A 208 10.68 4.30 -13.00
CA GLY A 208 12.13 4.29 -12.84
C GLY A 208 12.76 2.98 -13.32
N GLY A 209 14.04 3.05 -13.67
CA GLY A 209 14.86 1.90 -14.03
C GLY A 209 16.32 2.15 -13.69
N VAL A 210 17.10 1.08 -13.65
CA VAL A 210 18.53 1.14 -13.38
C VAL A 210 19.33 0.45 -14.48
N THR A 211 20.54 0.90 -14.70
CA THR A 211 21.46 0.33 -15.69
C THR A 211 22.75 -0.07 -14.99
N THR A 212 23.28 -1.25 -15.31
CA THR A 212 24.63 -1.64 -14.91
C THR A 212 25.39 -2.22 -16.09
N GLY A 213 26.71 -2.16 -16.04
CA GLY A 213 27.56 -2.83 -17.02
C GLY A 213 29.02 -2.86 -16.61
N THR A 214 29.77 -3.80 -17.17
CA THR A 214 31.22 -3.81 -17.07
C THR A 214 31.84 -4.36 -18.34
N THR A 215 33.05 -3.90 -18.68
CA THR A 215 33.90 -4.56 -19.69
C THR A 215 34.88 -5.57 -19.07
N SER A 216 34.89 -5.69 -17.74
CA SER A 216 35.65 -6.72 -17.03
C SER A 216 35.14 -8.12 -17.39
N GLN A 217 36.03 -9.11 -17.37
CA GLN A 217 35.68 -10.52 -17.56
C GLN A 217 35.17 -11.18 -16.28
N SER A 218 35.31 -10.53 -15.13
CA SER A 218 34.83 -11.07 -13.87
C SER A 218 33.29 -11.05 -13.80
N PRO A 219 32.68 -12.11 -13.25
CA PRO A 219 31.28 -12.04 -12.84
C PRO A 219 31.13 -11.08 -11.65
N GLY A 220 29.90 -10.67 -11.35
CA GLY A 220 29.59 -9.94 -10.11
C GLY A 220 28.82 -8.64 -10.32
N ALA A 221 28.78 -8.13 -11.55
CA ALA A 221 27.88 -7.04 -11.88
C ALA A 221 26.43 -7.55 -11.76
N MET A 222 25.58 -6.78 -11.09
CA MET A 222 24.17 -7.09 -10.94
C MET A 222 23.35 -5.81 -11.06
N THR A 223 22.18 -5.93 -11.66
CA THR A 223 21.18 -4.87 -11.68
C THR A 223 19.86 -5.47 -11.30
N GLY A 224 19.09 -4.77 -10.48
CA GLY A 224 17.83 -5.26 -9.97
C GLY A 224 16.85 -4.13 -9.69
N VAL A 225 15.59 -4.49 -9.70
CA VAL A 225 14.47 -3.58 -9.45
C VAL A 225 13.44 -4.34 -8.63
N LEU A 226 12.91 -3.67 -7.62
CA LEU A 226 11.80 -4.18 -6.84
C LEU A 226 10.52 -3.67 -7.49
N LEU A 227 9.73 -4.58 -8.05
CA LEU A 227 8.40 -4.24 -8.50
C LEU A 227 7.56 -3.76 -7.31
N PRO A 228 6.71 -2.75 -7.49
CA PRO A 228 5.91 -2.23 -6.40
C PRO A 228 5.11 -3.36 -5.79
N ILE A 229 4.91 -3.25 -4.48
CA ILE A 229 3.74 -3.85 -3.89
C ILE A 229 2.60 -3.06 -4.51
N LEU A 230 1.93 -3.61 -5.53
CA LEU A 230 0.59 -3.14 -5.83
C LEU A 230 -0.14 -3.34 -4.52
N ALA A 231 -0.59 -2.25 -3.90
CA ALA A 231 -1.54 -2.35 -2.83
C ALA A 231 -2.67 -3.18 -3.41
N GLU A 232 -2.75 -4.46 -3.03
CA GLU A 232 -3.99 -5.22 -3.18
C GLU A 232 -5.06 -4.27 -2.68
N SER A 233 -6.12 -4.04 -3.46
CA SER A 233 -7.22 -3.15 -3.08
C SER A 233 -7.48 -3.38 -1.59
N PRO A 234 -7.11 -2.42 -0.71
CA PRO A 234 -6.70 -2.75 0.64
C PRO A 234 -7.92 -3.29 1.34
N ARG A 235 -8.01 -4.62 1.42
CA ARG A 235 -9.06 -5.20 2.21
C ARG A 235 -8.71 -4.84 3.64
N GLY A 236 -9.50 -3.95 4.21
CA GLY A 236 -9.18 -3.30 5.46
C GLY A 236 -9.07 -4.33 6.57
N ARG A 237 -8.00 -4.23 7.35
CA ARG A 237 -7.91 -4.89 8.64
C ARG A 237 -8.56 -3.99 9.68
N LEU A 238 -9.77 -4.35 10.08
CA LEU A 238 -10.55 -3.65 11.10
C LEU A 238 -10.25 -4.27 12.47
N ARG A 239 -9.87 -3.43 13.43
CA ARG A 239 -9.56 -3.78 14.82
C ARG A 239 -10.51 -3.07 15.76
N VAL A 240 -11.23 -3.84 16.57
CA VAL A 240 -12.25 -3.33 17.49
C VAL A 240 -11.86 -3.71 18.91
N GLY A 241 -11.59 -2.71 19.74
CA GLY A 241 -11.31 -2.86 21.16
C GLY A 241 -12.55 -2.53 21.99
N PHE A 242 -12.92 -3.42 22.90
CA PHE A 242 -14.10 -3.30 23.74
C PHE A 242 -13.72 -2.93 25.16
N ALA A 243 -14.30 -1.86 25.69
CA ALA A 243 -14.24 -1.56 27.10
C ALA A 243 -15.33 -2.34 27.86
N PRO A 244 -15.12 -2.71 29.14
CA PRO A 244 -16.15 -3.37 29.95
C PRO A 244 -17.45 -2.55 29.98
N CYS A 245 -18.60 -3.22 29.82
CA CYS A 245 -19.90 -2.60 29.98
C CYS A 245 -20.41 -2.86 31.40
N ALA A 246 -20.71 -1.80 32.15
CA ALA A 246 -21.09 -1.90 33.55
C ALA A 246 -22.55 -2.33 33.76
N ALA A 247 -23.50 -1.92 32.89
CA ALA A 247 -24.82 -2.56 32.73
C ALA A 247 -25.73 -1.83 31.72
N GLY A 248 -26.16 -2.51 30.67
CA GLY A 248 -27.18 -2.08 29.71
C GLY A 248 -26.94 -2.73 28.35
N PRO A 249 -27.97 -3.00 27.54
CA PRO A 249 -27.76 -3.56 26.21
C PRO A 249 -26.98 -2.56 25.35
N GLU A 250 -25.99 -3.04 24.61
CA GLU A 250 -25.16 -2.22 23.71
C GLU A 250 -25.46 -2.60 22.27
N GLU A 251 -25.46 -1.62 21.38
CA GLU A 251 -25.69 -1.83 19.96
C GLU A 251 -24.38 -1.63 19.20
N LEU A 252 -23.88 -2.71 18.58
CA LEU A 252 -22.82 -2.63 17.60
C LEU A 252 -23.44 -2.72 16.20
N ARG A 253 -23.13 -1.73 15.35
CA ARG A 253 -23.58 -1.69 13.96
C ARG A 253 -22.39 -1.91 13.04
N LEU A 254 -22.48 -2.92 12.17
CA LEU A 254 -21.53 -3.14 11.09
C LEU A 254 -22.27 -2.93 9.76
N GLY A 255 -21.85 -1.94 8.99
CA GLY A 255 -22.41 -1.62 7.68
C GLY A 255 -21.39 -1.88 6.56
N GLN A 256 -21.83 -2.50 5.48
CA GLN A 256 -21.06 -2.56 4.24
C GLN A 256 -21.56 -1.47 3.27
N PRO A 257 -20.67 -0.86 2.48
CA PRO A 257 -21.07 0.16 1.51
C PRO A 257 -21.96 -0.44 0.44
N GLY A 258 -22.92 0.35 -0.04
CA GLY A 258 -23.91 -0.06 -1.03
C GLY A 258 -24.95 -1.09 -0.55
N GLN A 259 -24.84 -1.61 0.68
CA GLN A 259 -25.79 -2.57 1.24
C GLN A 259 -26.70 -1.91 2.29
N GLN A 260 -28.01 -2.12 2.18
CA GLN A 260 -28.96 -1.74 3.23
C GLN A 260 -28.85 -2.62 4.49
N GLU A 261 -28.16 -3.76 4.42
CA GLU A 261 -27.99 -4.65 5.56
C GLU A 261 -26.94 -4.09 6.53
N ILE A 262 -27.45 -3.34 7.50
CA ILE A 262 -26.71 -2.99 8.71
C ILE A 262 -26.91 -4.15 9.69
N TYR A 263 -25.84 -4.86 9.99
CA TYR A 263 -25.82 -5.86 11.03
C TYR A 263 -25.89 -5.18 12.40
N ASN A 264 -27.06 -5.26 13.04
CA ASN A 264 -27.27 -4.73 14.39
C ASN A 264 -27.11 -5.85 15.41
N ILE A 265 -26.02 -5.81 16.17
CA ILE A 265 -25.72 -6.78 17.22
C ILE A 265 -26.11 -6.15 18.55
N MET A 266 -27.15 -6.72 19.18
CA MET A 266 -27.54 -6.36 20.53
C MET A 266 -26.75 -7.21 21.53
N LEU A 267 -25.83 -6.59 22.24
CA LEU A 267 -25.07 -7.25 23.30
C LEU A 267 -25.87 -7.20 24.61
N PRO A 268 -25.95 -8.30 25.37
CA PRO A 268 -26.55 -8.25 26.70
C PRO A 268 -25.74 -7.35 27.63
N GLY A 269 -26.43 -6.73 28.60
CA GLY A 269 -25.77 -5.84 29.55
C GLY A 269 -24.85 -6.58 30.53
N ALA A 270 -23.86 -5.84 31.06
CA ALA A 270 -22.89 -6.31 32.07
C ALA A 270 -21.89 -7.37 31.57
N LEU A 271 -21.30 -7.16 30.38
CA LEU A 271 -20.21 -7.98 29.86
C LEU A 271 -18.85 -7.33 30.14
N SER A 272 -17.86 -8.15 30.53
CA SER A 272 -16.45 -7.74 30.47
C SER A 272 -16.05 -7.46 29.02
N GLY A 273 -14.95 -6.74 28.79
CA GLY A 273 -14.44 -6.53 27.42
C GLY A 273 -14.22 -7.86 26.66
N GLN A 274 -13.78 -8.91 27.37
CA GLN A 274 -13.70 -10.26 26.81
C GLN A 274 -15.07 -10.88 26.53
N GLY A 275 -16.04 -10.72 27.43
CA GLY A 275 -17.41 -11.20 27.21
C GLY A 275 -18.06 -10.56 25.99
N LYS A 276 -17.85 -9.25 25.78
CA LYS A 276 -18.29 -8.54 24.57
C LYS A 276 -17.64 -9.13 23.32
N ARG A 277 -16.30 -9.25 23.33
CA ARG A 277 -15.52 -9.84 22.24
C ARG A 277 -16.08 -11.21 21.84
N ASP A 278 -16.27 -12.10 22.81
CA ASP A 278 -16.71 -13.46 22.57
C ASP A 278 -18.16 -13.52 22.05
N ALA A 279 -19.05 -12.67 22.58
CA ALA A 279 -20.43 -12.56 22.10
C ALA A 279 -20.51 -12.10 20.64
N ILE A 280 -19.73 -11.08 20.26
CA ILE A 280 -19.67 -10.56 18.89
C ILE A 280 -19.07 -11.60 17.94
N MET A 281 -17.98 -12.25 18.32
CA MET A 281 -17.36 -13.30 17.50
C MET A 281 -18.31 -14.47 17.24
N ASN A 282 -19.02 -14.94 18.27
CA ASN A 282 -20.02 -16.00 18.12
C ASN A 282 -21.16 -15.59 17.18
N TRP A 283 -21.58 -14.33 17.26
CA TRP A 283 -22.60 -13.78 16.36
C TRP A 283 -22.10 -13.74 14.91
N PHE A 284 -20.86 -13.28 14.67
CA PHE A 284 -20.26 -13.26 13.33
C PHE A 284 -20.07 -14.64 12.70
N ILE A 285 -19.75 -15.66 13.51
CA ILE A 285 -19.64 -17.05 13.06
C ILE A 285 -21.02 -17.61 12.65
N ALA A 286 -22.10 -17.13 13.28
CA ALA A 286 -23.46 -17.57 13.00
C ALA A 286 -24.10 -16.91 11.77
N LEU A 287 -23.48 -15.87 11.19
CA LEU A 287 -23.97 -15.23 9.97
C LEU A 287 -23.83 -16.15 8.74
N PRO A 288 -24.78 -16.09 7.79
CA PRO A 288 -24.60 -16.66 6.45
C PRO A 288 -24.33 -15.55 5.39
N PRO A 289 -23.12 -15.45 4.80
CA PRO A 289 -21.92 -16.26 5.07
C PRO A 289 -21.22 -15.86 6.38
N PRO A 290 -20.47 -16.77 7.02
CA PRO A 290 -19.74 -16.44 8.24
C PRO A 290 -18.70 -15.36 7.99
N LEU A 291 -18.61 -14.40 8.90
CA LEU A 291 -17.54 -13.40 8.86
C LEU A 291 -16.31 -13.95 9.59
N THR A 292 -15.19 -14.07 8.87
CA THR A 292 -13.91 -14.46 9.47
C THR A 292 -13.45 -13.39 10.44
N THR A 293 -13.29 -13.76 11.71
CA THR A 293 -12.78 -12.89 12.78
C THR A 293 -11.74 -13.63 13.61
N GLN A 294 -10.78 -12.89 14.17
CA GLN A 294 -9.73 -13.43 15.02
C GLN A 294 -9.65 -12.64 16.33
N PRO A 295 -9.44 -13.30 17.48
CA PRO A 295 -9.21 -12.60 18.73
C PRO A 295 -7.79 -12.00 18.72
N ALA A 296 -7.65 -10.74 19.13
CA ALA A 296 -6.37 -10.02 19.17
C ALA A 296 -6.06 -9.48 20.58
N GLY A 297 -6.09 -10.37 21.57
CA GLY A 297 -6.01 -10.02 22.99
C GLY A 297 -7.35 -10.18 23.69
N LEU A 298 -7.42 -9.83 24.99
CA LEU A 298 -8.57 -10.17 25.84
C LEU A 298 -9.87 -9.51 25.40
N ALA A 299 -9.84 -8.28 24.90
CA ALA A 299 -11.04 -7.50 24.57
C ALA A 299 -10.98 -6.92 23.16
N THR A 300 -10.30 -7.58 22.22
CA THR A 300 -10.11 -7.05 20.87
C THR A 300 -10.44 -8.11 19.83
N ILE A 301 -11.17 -7.70 18.78
CA ILE A 301 -11.43 -8.50 17.58
C ILE A 301 -10.67 -7.87 16.42
N VAL A 302 -10.08 -8.72 15.59
CA VAL A 302 -9.60 -8.39 14.25
C VAL A 302 -10.56 -8.98 13.24
N MET A 303 -10.94 -8.16 12.29
CA MET A 303 -11.69 -8.49 11.09
C MET A 303 -10.78 -8.20 9.90
N ASP A 304 -10.23 -9.27 9.31
CA ASP A 304 -9.44 -9.17 8.08
C ASP A 304 -10.39 -9.15 6.87
N ASP A 305 -9.84 -8.83 5.70
CA ASP A 305 -10.52 -8.95 4.41
C ASP A 305 -11.79 -8.09 4.25
N LYS A 306 -11.94 -6.98 4.96
CA LYS A 306 -13.14 -6.14 4.83
C LYS A 306 -13.12 -5.33 3.53
N PRO A 307 -14.23 -5.33 2.76
CA PRO A 307 -14.32 -4.49 1.59
C PRO A 307 -14.02 -3.03 1.95
N PRO A 308 -13.29 -2.31 1.09
CA PRO A 308 -13.37 -0.85 0.96
C PRO A 308 -14.74 -0.29 1.33
N GLY A 309 -14.78 0.78 2.14
CA GLY A 309 -15.99 1.48 2.61
C GLY A 309 -16.78 0.79 3.73
N THR A 310 -16.34 -0.37 4.22
CA THR A 310 -16.96 -1.02 5.39
C THR A 310 -16.89 -0.08 6.59
N SER A 311 -18.02 0.23 7.19
CA SER A 311 -18.11 1.07 8.39
C SER A 311 -18.43 0.23 9.61
N LEU A 312 -17.74 0.51 10.71
CA LEU A 312 -18.09 -0.04 12.01
C LEU A 312 -18.46 1.10 12.95
N SER A 313 -19.67 1.04 13.48
CA SER A 313 -20.19 1.99 14.45
C SER A 313 -20.46 1.27 15.78
N ALA A 314 -19.74 1.65 16.83
CA ALA A 314 -20.04 1.21 18.20
C ALA A 314 -20.86 2.28 18.92
N SER A 315 -22.07 1.94 19.39
CA SER A 315 -22.92 2.84 20.16
C SER A 315 -23.07 2.36 21.61
N PRO A 316 -22.21 2.83 22.54
CA PRO A 316 -22.35 2.54 23.96
C PRO A 316 -23.63 3.18 24.51
N ALA A 317 -24.60 2.34 24.90
CA ALA A 317 -25.76 2.79 25.65
C ALA A 317 -25.43 2.84 27.15
N GLY A 318 -25.58 3.99 27.80
CA GLY A 318 -25.72 4.04 29.27
C GLY A 318 -24.50 3.68 30.10
N ASN A 319 -23.32 3.56 29.50
CA ASN A 319 -22.13 3.01 30.16
C ASN A 319 -20.88 3.77 29.73
N ALA A 320 -20.02 4.11 30.68
CA ALA A 320 -18.73 4.80 30.50
C ALA A 320 -17.71 4.06 29.60
N SER A 321 -18.12 3.11 28.75
CA SER A 321 -17.22 2.39 27.87
C SER A 321 -16.72 3.33 26.79
N THR A 322 -15.40 3.52 26.77
CA THR A 322 -14.65 4.11 25.66
C THR A 322 -14.33 2.97 24.70
N ASP A 323 -15.31 2.57 23.90
CA ASP A 323 -15.06 1.56 22.89
C ASP A 323 -14.15 2.17 21.80
N ARG A 324 -13.20 1.36 21.34
CA ARG A 324 -12.13 1.78 20.42
C ARG A 324 -12.36 1.10 19.08
N VAL A 325 -12.45 1.89 18.02
CA VAL A 325 -12.50 1.37 16.66
C VAL A 325 -11.27 1.86 15.94
N THR A 326 -10.50 0.94 15.36
CA THR A 326 -9.28 1.23 14.61
C THR A 326 -9.27 0.45 13.30
N VAL A 327 -8.78 1.06 12.23
CA VAL A 327 -8.59 0.42 10.93
C VAL A 327 -7.17 0.70 10.44
N THR A 328 -6.53 -0.29 9.86
CA THR A 328 -5.23 -0.09 9.20
C THR A 328 -5.39 0.79 7.96
N GLY A 329 -4.55 1.82 7.85
CA GLY A 329 -4.61 2.78 6.74
C GLY A 329 -5.81 3.73 6.80
N CYS A 330 -6.53 3.79 7.93
CA CYS A 330 -7.66 4.70 8.12
C CYS A 330 -7.28 6.14 7.76
N ARG A 331 -8.03 6.72 6.81
CA ARG A 331 -7.87 8.10 6.34
C ARG A 331 -8.86 9.03 7.01
N ASP A 332 -10.01 8.50 7.39
CA ASP A 332 -11.05 9.26 8.06
C ASP A 332 -11.81 8.42 9.09
N ALA A 333 -12.33 9.12 10.09
CA ALA A 333 -13.24 8.58 11.08
C ALA A 333 -14.22 9.67 11.52
N ASP A 334 -15.34 9.27 12.08
CA ASP A 334 -16.33 10.19 12.61
C ASP A 334 -16.77 9.79 14.01
N VAL A 335 -16.98 10.80 14.85
CA VAL A 335 -17.58 10.64 16.17
C VAL A 335 -18.87 11.45 16.20
N ARG A 336 -20.01 10.77 16.36
CA ARG A 336 -21.34 11.38 16.31
C ARG A 336 -22.02 11.34 17.68
N PHE A 337 -22.71 12.43 18.00
CA PHE A 337 -23.63 12.52 19.14
C PHE A 337 -25.00 13.03 18.65
N PRO A 338 -25.77 12.26 17.88
CA PRO A 338 -27.04 12.73 17.33
C PRO A 338 -28.12 12.89 18.41
N GLY A 339 -28.87 13.98 18.34
CA GLY A 339 -30.04 14.25 19.19
C GLY A 339 -29.70 14.83 20.56
N VAL A 340 -30.53 14.50 21.56
CA VAL A 340 -30.47 15.04 22.93
C VAL A 340 -30.22 13.92 23.92
N PHE A 341 -29.24 14.10 24.80
CA PHE A 341 -28.82 13.08 25.75
C PHE A 341 -29.37 13.35 27.15
N SER A 342 -29.62 12.30 27.93
CA SER A 342 -29.90 12.46 29.36
C SER A 342 -28.73 13.19 30.04
N PRO A 343 -28.97 14.30 30.77
CA PRO A 343 -27.92 15.03 31.47
C PRO A 343 -27.33 14.26 32.65
N PHE A 344 -27.97 13.16 33.05
CA PHE A 344 -27.54 12.32 34.17
C PHE A 344 -27.28 10.89 33.73
N ASP A 345 -26.30 10.26 34.39
CA ASP A 345 -26.03 8.83 34.31
C ASP A 345 -27.00 8.01 35.18
N ARG A 346 -26.77 6.71 35.32
CA ARG A 346 -27.62 5.84 36.16
C ARG A 346 -27.52 6.14 37.66
N ASN A 347 -26.39 6.66 38.11
CA ASN A 347 -26.15 7.03 39.50
C ASN A 347 -26.61 8.45 39.82
N HIS A 348 -27.35 9.08 38.90
CA HIS A 348 -27.79 10.48 38.98
C HIS A 348 -26.61 11.48 39.08
N GLN A 349 -25.43 11.10 38.60
CA GLN A 349 -24.30 12.01 38.42
C GLN A 349 -24.38 12.66 37.04
N PRO A 350 -23.78 13.85 36.83
CA PRO A 350 -23.72 14.47 35.51
C PRO A 350 -23.10 13.51 34.48
N ALA A 351 -23.77 13.33 33.33
CA ALA A 351 -23.28 12.46 32.28
C ALA A 351 -21.92 12.95 31.74
N VAL A 352 -21.05 12.03 31.33
CA VAL A 352 -19.73 12.32 30.74
C VAL A 352 -19.71 11.79 29.32
N PHE A 353 -19.35 12.66 28.39
CA PHE A 353 -19.20 12.36 26.97
C PHE A 353 -17.72 12.30 26.63
N THR A 354 -17.30 11.28 25.88
CA THR A 354 -15.90 11.05 25.51
C THR A 354 -15.78 10.94 24.00
N ALA A 355 -14.79 11.63 23.44
CA ALA A 355 -14.36 11.45 22.06
C ALA A 355 -12.83 11.38 22.00
N GLY A 356 -12.31 10.73 20.97
CA GLY A 356 -10.86 10.69 20.76
C GLY A 356 -10.47 10.11 19.42
N ILE A 357 -9.17 10.17 19.17
CA ILE A 357 -8.51 9.65 17.98
C ILE A 357 -7.40 8.69 18.41
N ILE A 358 -7.17 7.66 17.61
CA ILE A 358 -6.10 6.68 17.76
C ILE A 358 -5.28 6.72 16.48
N THR A 359 -3.97 6.87 16.61
CA THR A 359 -2.99 6.89 15.51
C THR A 359 -1.77 6.06 15.89
N ASP A 360 -0.80 5.93 14.99
CA ASP A 360 0.47 5.26 15.29
C ASP A 360 1.32 6.04 16.30
N VAL A 361 1.08 7.36 16.43
CA VAL A 361 1.76 8.25 17.38
C VAL A 361 1.17 8.12 18.79
N GLY A 362 -0.07 7.65 18.91
CA GLY A 362 -0.73 7.40 20.18
C GLY A 362 -2.23 7.71 20.16
N GLU A 363 -2.81 7.79 21.36
CA GLU A 363 -4.22 8.05 21.59
C GLU A 363 -4.41 9.45 22.19
N LEU A 364 -5.31 10.24 21.58
CA LEU A 364 -5.75 11.54 22.08
C LEU A 364 -7.24 11.46 22.39
N THR A 365 -7.59 11.49 23.68
CA THR A 365 -8.97 11.50 24.16
C THR A 365 -9.29 12.79 24.92
N ALA A 366 -10.56 13.20 24.84
CA ALA A 366 -11.13 14.27 25.62
C ALA A 366 -12.48 13.85 26.17
N THR A 367 -12.78 14.32 27.38
CA THR A 367 -14.08 14.15 28.02
C THR A 367 -14.73 15.51 28.24
N ILE A 368 -16.06 15.56 28.34
CA ILE A 368 -16.84 16.74 28.75
C ILE A 368 -18.02 16.26 29.61
N SER A 369 -18.25 16.86 30.76
CA SER A 369 -19.42 16.53 31.59
C SER A 369 -20.64 17.39 31.25
N ALA A 370 -21.85 16.86 31.47
CA ALA A 370 -23.10 17.61 31.33
C ALA A 370 -23.13 18.84 32.26
N ALA A 371 -22.48 18.77 33.42
CA ALA A 371 -22.34 19.91 34.31
C ALA A 371 -21.51 21.05 33.68
N GLU A 372 -20.42 20.73 32.98
CA GLU A 372 -19.61 21.71 32.23
C GLU A 372 -20.40 22.33 31.05
N LEU A 373 -21.41 21.62 30.54
CA LEU A 373 -22.30 22.09 29.48
C LEU A 373 -23.55 22.81 30.00
N ASN A 374 -23.63 23.14 31.30
CA ASN A 374 -24.84 23.68 31.93
C ASN A 374 -26.09 22.82 31.65
N PHE A 375 -25.91 21.51 31.56
CA PHE A 375 -26.91 20.51 31.23
C PHE A 375 -27.58 20.67 29.85
N GLN A 376 -26.96 21.43 28.94
CA GLN A 376 -27.31 21.47 27.52
C GLN A 376 -26.60 20.32 26.81
N THR A 377 -27.28 19.18 26.73
CA THR A 377 -26.73 17.92 26.22
C THR A 377 -27.22 17.62 24.80
N ASP A 378 -27.40 18.66 23.99
CA ASP A 378 -27.63 18.54 22.55
C ASP A 378 -26.33 18.14 21.86
N GLY A 379 -26.45 17.26 20.87
CA GLY A 379 -25.34 16.78 20.04
C GLY A 379 -24.38 17.87 19.56
N PRO A 380 -24.88 18.92 18.90
CA PRO A 380 -24.04 20.02 18.44
C PRO A 380 -23.24 20.71 19.54
N ILE A 381 -23.79 20.81 20.75
CA ILE A 381 -23.14 21.44 21.91
C ILE A 381 -22.05 20.52 22.46
N ILE A 382 -22.33 19.22 22.58
CA ILE A 382 -21.37 18.20 23.00
C ILE A 382 -20.18 18.16 22.03
N CYS A 383 -20.45 18.06 20.73
CA CYS A 383 -19.42 18.05 19.68
C CYS A 383 -18.61 19.34 19.67
N GLN A 384 -19.24 20.51 19.82
CA GLN A 384 -18.53 21.79 19.84
C GLN A 384 -17.55 21.85 21.03
N ALA A 385 -17.96 21.40 22.21
CA ALA A 385 -17.10 21.38 23.39
C ALA A 385 -15.93 20.38 23.26
N LEU A 386 -16.19 19.18 22.71
CA LEU A 386 -15.15 18.19 22.45
C LEU A 386 -14.16 18.67 21.37
N PHE A 387 -14.66 19.29 20.30
CA PHE A 387 -13.84 19.90 19.25
C PHE A 387 -12.84 20.91 19.82
N GLN A 388 -13.29 21.81 20.71
CA GLN A 388 -12.42 22.80 21.35
C GLN A 388 -11.27 22.17 22.18
N ARG A 389 -11.44 20.94 22.67
CA ARG A 389 -10.40 20.20 23.41
C ARG A 389 -9.48 19.38 22.51
N LEU A 390 -10.03 18.80 21.45
CA LEU A 390 -9.33 17.86 20.57
C LEU A 390 -8.59 18.57 19.43
N ALA A 391 -9.26 19.49 18.71
CA ALA A 391 -8.73 20.07 17.48
C ALA A 391 -7.36 20.78 17.63
N PRO A 392 -7.08 21.54 18.71
CA PRO A 392 -5.77 22.17 18.90
C PRO A 392 -4.62 21.17 19.10
N ARG A 393 -4.94 19.94 19.51
CA ARG A 393 -3.96 18.89 19.84
C ARG A 393 -3.85 17.81 18.76
N ALA A 394 -4.90 17.63 17.95
CA ALA A 394 -4.96 16.61 16.91
C ALA A 394 -3.75 16.60 15.95
N PRO A 395 -3.19 17.76 15.51
CA PRO A 395 -2.02 17.75 14.62
C PRO A 395 -0.79 17.07 15.23
N GLN A 396 -0.64 17.06 16.55
CA GLN A 396 0.47 16.39 17.25
C GLN A 396 0.38 14.86 17.18
N TYR A 397 -0.81 14.35 16.83
CA TYR A 397 -1.10 12.93 16.65
C TYR A 397 -1.31 12.61 15.16
N GLY A 398 -0.94 13.51 14.23
CA GLY A 398 -1.12 13.27 12.81
C GLY A 398 -2.58 13.20 12.38
N ALA A 399 -3.44 14.05 12.95
CA ALA A 399 -4.82 14.18 12.52
C ALA A 399 -5.29 15.64 12.50
N GLN A 400 -6.33 15.88 11.72
CA GLN A 400 -7.12 17.11 11.73
C GLN A 400 -8.55 16.75 12.11
N ILE A 401 -9.22 17.65 12.83
CA ILE A 401 -10.61 17.44 13.23
C ILE A 401 -11.41 18.63 12.73
N HIS A 402 -12.55 18.36 12.08
CA HIS A 402 -13.55 19.35 11.71
C HIS A 402 -14.83 19.14 12.51
N TYR A 403 -15.48 20.25 12.84
CA TYR A 403 -16.79 20.26 13.50
C TYR A 403 -17.89 20.38 12.45
N ALA A 404 -18.84 19.45 12.43
CA ALA A 404 -19.96 19.42 11.50
C ALA A 404 -21.30 19.22 12.25
N GLY A 405 -21.62 20.11 13.18
CA GLY A 405 -22.86 20.05 13.96
C GLY A 405 -22.81 18.93 14.99
N ASP A 406 -23.61 17.89 14.84
CA ASP A 406 -23.69 16.75 15.76
C ASP A 406 -22.62 15.67 15.54
N ARG A 407 -21.62 15.94 14.69
CA ARG A 407 -20.47 15.07 14.46
C ARG A 407 -19.12 15.81 14.44
N LEU A 408 -18.08 15.06 14.78
CA LEU A 408 -16.68 15.39 14.57
C LEU A 408 -16.16 14.54 13.41
N GLU A 409 -15.64 15.20 12.37
CA GLU A 409 -14.97 14.55 11.25
C GLU A 409 -13.46 14.57 11.53
N VAL A 410 -12.83 13.40 11.51
CA VAL A 410 -11.41 13.22 11.76
C VAL A 410 -10.75 12.83 10.45
N TYR A 411 -9.70 13.55 10.06
CA TYR A 411 -8.86 13.25 8.91
C TYR A 411 -7.48 12.87 9.41
N PHE A 412 -6.98 11.72 9.01
CA PHE A 412 -5.68 11.22 9.43
C PHE A 412 -4.63 11.51 8.36
N ASP A 413 -3.46 11.97 8.82
CA ASP A 413 -2.28 12.14 7.97
C ASP A 413 -1.66 10.75 7.71
N PRO A 414 -1.51 10.35 6.43
CA PRO A 414 -0.91 9.09 6.03
C PRO A 414 0.43 8.76 6.68
N ALA A 415 1.24 9.78 6.97
CA ALA A 415 2.56 9.60 7.57
C ALA A 415 2.50 9.08 9.01
N TYR A 416 1.34 9.20 9.67
CA TYR A 416 1.15 8.90 11.09
C TYR A 416 0.05 7.86 11.37
N THR A 417 -0.62 7.32 10.34
CA THR A 417 -1.65 6.26 10.46
C THR A 417 -1.44 5.08 9.51
N ALA A 418 -0.18 4.82 9.17
CA ALA A 418 0.22 3.70 8.32
C ALA A 418 -0.26 2.34 8.88
N VAL A 419 -0.21 2.15 10.20
CA VAL A 419 -0.56 0.86 10.85
C VAL A 419 -1.96 0.90 11.45
N ALA A 420 -2.35 2.01 12.08
CA ALA A 420 -3.66 2.21 12.69
C ALA A 420 -4.09 3.68 12.66
N GLY A 421 -5.29 3.93 12.17
CA GLY A 421 -6.07 5.14 12.47
C GLY A 421 -7.45 4.75 13.01
N GLY A 422 -8.03 5.55 13.88
CA GLY A 422 -9.30 5.18 14.51
C GLY A 422 -9.89 6.23 15.42
N SER A 423 -11.11 5.97 15.87
CA SER A 423 -11.86 6.86 16.75
C SER A 423 -12.26 6.17 18.05
N VAL A 424 -12.42 7.01 19.08
CA VAL A 424 -12.94 6.62 20.39
C VAL A 424 -14.22 7.40 20.62
N ALA A 425 -15.29 6.72 21.03
CA ALA A 425 -16.50 7.37 21.51
C ALA A 425 -16.98 6.67 22.78
N GLY A 426 -17.60 7.45 23.67
CA GLY A 426 -18.19 6.94 24.90
C GLY A 426 -19.17 7.93 25.52
N SER A 427 -20.16 7.43 26.26
CA SER A 427 -21.09 8.26 27.01
C SER A 427 -21.62 7.55 28.24
N THR A 428 -21.63 8.22 29.40
CA THR A 428 -22.33 7.71 30.59
C THR A 428 -23.82 8.05 30.60
N SER A 429 -24.30 8.80 29.61
CA SER A 429 -25.71 9.14 29.47
C SER A 429 -26.57 7.90 29.24
N GLN A 430 -27.74 7.84 29.88
CA GLN A 430 -28.71 6.76 29.69
C GLN A 430 -29.32 6.73 28.27
N THR A 431 -29.18 7.81 27.49
CA THR A 431 -29.63 7.86 26.11
C THR A 431 -28.60 7.17 25.19
N PRO A 432 -28.96 6.10 24.45
CA PRO A 432 -28.05 5.42 23.53
C PRO A 432 -27.91 6.23 22.24
N VAL A 433 -26.77 6.87 21.98
CA VAL A 433 -26.54 7.48 20.65
C VAL A 433 -25.10 7.90 20.31
N GLY A 434 -24.15 7.93 21.24
CA GLY A 434 -22.77 8.30 20.89
C GLY A 434 -22.14 7.20 20.03
N ALA A 435 -21.78 7.48 18.78
CA ALA A 435 -21.21 6.50 17.86
C ALA A 435 -19.83 6.93 17.37
N ALA A 436 -18.84 6.07 17.54
CA ALA A 436 -17.57 6.15 16.80
C ALA A 436 -17.72 5.28 15.55
N THR A 437 -17.62 5.91 14.40
CA THR A 437 -17.58 5.23 13.11
C THR A 437 -16.19 5.38 12.52
N VAL A 438 -15.68 4.27 11.99
CA VAL A 438 -14.47 4.26 11.18
C VAL A 438 -14.81 3.55 9.89
N THR A 439 -14.45 4.18 8.77
CA THR A 439 -14.66 3.64 7.44
C THR A 439 -13.36 3.00 6.97
N VAL A 440 -13.43 1.77 6.49
CA VAL A 440 -12.32 1.17 5.75
C VAL A 440 -12.10 2.04 4.51
N PRO A 441 -10.89 2.57 4.30
CA PRO A 441 -10.62 3.39 3.12
C PRO A 441 -11.11 2.67 1.86
N SER A 442 -11.74 3.42 0.95
CA SER A 442 -12.14 2.88 -0.33
C SER A 442 -11.38 3.59 -1.44
N PRO A 443 -10.08 3.25 -1.66
CA PRO A 443 -9.31 3.91 -2.69
C PRO A 443 -10.04 3.82 -4.02
N GLY A 444 -10.41 4.98 -4.52
CA GLY A 444 -11.05 5.18 -5.81
C GLY A 444 -12.56 5.40 -5.77
N ASP A 445 -13.25 5.10 -4.66
CA ASP A 445 -14.67 5.49 -4.46
C ASP A 445 -14.72 6.91 -3.90
N ILE A 446 -14.54 7.86 -4.79
CA ILE A 446 -14.26 9.26 -4.45
C ILE A 446 -15.55 10.01 -4.23
N ASN A 447 -16.65 9.62 -4.89
CA ASN A 447 -17.96 10.20 -4.64
C ASN A 447 -18.62 9.63 -3.36
N GLY A 448 -18.07 8.54 -2.81
CA GLY A 448 -18.54 7.90 -1.59
C GLY A 448 -19.90 7.21 -1.75
N ASP A 449 -20.22 6.73 -2.96
CA ASP A 449 -21.45 6.01 -3.24
C ASP A 449 -21.34 4.50 -2.97
N GLY A 450 -20.14 4.03 -2.62
CA GLY A 450 -19.86 2.63 -2.32
C GLY A 450 -19.50 1.80 -3.54
N VAL A 451 -19.42 2.39 -4.74
CA VAL A 451 -19.21 1.69 -6.01
C VAL A 451 -18.13 2.38 -6.82
N LEU A 452 -16.96 1.76 -6.91
CA LEU A 452 -15.90 2.22 -7.82
C LEU A 452 -16.32 2.11 -9.29
N ASN A 453 -16.68 3.24 -9.91
CA ASN A 453 -17.18 3.33 -11.28
C ASN A 453 -16.80 4.67 -11.98
N GLY A 454 -17.28 4.89 -13.21
CA GLY A 454 -16.93 6.08 -13.99
C GLY A 454 -17.34 7.42 -13.35
N LEU A 455 -18.28 7.42 -12.39
CA LEU A 455 -18.67 8.60 -11.62
C LEU A 455 -17.54 9.06 -10.67
N ASP A 456 -16.71 8.13 -10.19
CA ASP A 456 -15.56 8.48 -9.36
C ASP A 456 -14.49 9.25 -10.11
N LEU A 457 -14.38 9.04 -11.43
CA LEU A 457 -13.48 9.84 -12.26
C LEU A 457 -13.92 11.30 -12.28
N GLN A 458 -15.22 11.57 -12.33
CA GLN A 458 -15.74 12.94 -12.26
C GLN A 458 -15.51 13.55 -10.87
N ALA A 459 -15.72 12.76 -9.81
CA ALA A 459 -15.48 13.18 -8.44
C ALA A 459 -13.98 13.44 -8.17
N PHE A 460 -13.08 12.63 -8.77
CA PHE A 460 -11.64 12.84 -8.78
C PHE A 460 -11.28 14.19 -9.40
N ILE A 461 -11.86 14.51 -10.56
CA ILE A 461 -11.62 15.80 -11.25
C ILE A 461 -12.12 16.97 -10.40
N ASP A 462 -13.31 16.84 -9.80
CA ASP A 462 -13.84 17.86 -8.89
C ASP A 462 -12.90 18.07 -7.69
N ALA A 463 -12.43 16.98 -7.08
CA ALA A 463 -11.47 16.98 -5.97
C ALA A 463 -10.13 17.64 -6.35
N LEU A 464 -9.61 17.37 -7.54
CA LEU A 464 -8.34 17.92 -8.02
C LEU A 464 -8.43 19.41 -8.37
N VAL A 465 -9.54 19.84 -8.99
CA VAL A 465 -9.71 21.21 -9.51
C VAL A 465 -10.18 22.19 -8.43
N ASP A 466 -11.15 21.77 -7.60
CA ASP A 466 -11.74 22.60 -6.55
C ASP A 466 -12.21 21.73 -5.37
N PRO A 467 -11.32 21.44 -4.41
CA PRO A 467 -11.62 20.62 -3.24
C PRO A 467 -12.82 21.13 -2.43
N LEU A 468 -13.10 22.44 -2.43
CA LEU A 468 -14.22 23.00 -1.67
C LEU A 468 -15.54 22.69 -2.38
N SER A 469 -15.61 22.86 -3.70
CA SER A 469 -16.78 22.50 -4.50
C SER A 469 -17.03 20.98 -4.52
N PHE A 470 -15.99 20.17 -4.39
CA PHE A 470 -16.11 18.72 -4.27
C PHE A 470 -17.04 18.32 -3.12
N PHE A 471 -16.82 18.84 -1.90
CA PHE A 471 -17.65 18.49 -0.74
C PHE A 471 -19.12 18.95 -0.87
N LEU A 472 -19.37 19.99 -1.67
CA LEU A 472 -20.75 20.44 -1.95
C LEU A 472 -21.47 19.51 -2.93
N LYS A 473 -20.75 18.95 -3.91
CA LYS A 473 -21.30 18.07 -4.96
C LYS A 473 -21.39 16.61 -4.50
N HIS A 474 -20.43 16.17 -3.69
CA HIS A 474 -20.27 14.81 -3.21
C HIS A 474 -20.30 14.82 -1.68
N PRO A 475 -21.48 15.01 -1.05
CA PRO A 475 -21.58 15.16 0.41
C PRO A 475 -21.17 13.91 1.20
N ASN A 476 -21.10 12.76 0.54
CA ASN A 476 -20.57 11.51 1.10
C ASN A 476 -19.14 11.22 0.63
N GLY A 477 -18.61 12.03 -0.30
CA GLY A 477 -17.30 11.84 -0.91
C GLY A 477 -16.18 12.11 0.08
N GLN A 478 -15.18 11.24 0.07
CA GLN A 478 -14.00 11.35 0.91
C GLN A 478 -12.81 11.71 0.04
N LEU A 479 -12.23 12.89 0.30
CA LEU A 479 -11.06 13.36 -0.45
C LEU A 479 -9.89 12.38 -0.36
N GLY A 480 -9.72 11.70 0.77
CA GLY A 480 -8.70 10.66 0.96
C GLY A 480 -8.84 9.43 0.04
N ASN A 481 -10.03 9.17 -0.51
CA ASN A 481 -10.21 8.08 -1.49
C ASN A 481 -9.62 8.43 -2.86
N ALA A 482 -9.34 9.71 -3.13
CA ALA A 482 -8.67 10.13 -4.35
C ALA A 482 -7.14 9.98 -4.27
N ASP A 483 -6.57 9.75 -3.09
CA ASP A 483 -5.15 9.43 -2.90
C ASP A 483 -4.95 7.90 -3.07
N MET A 484 -4.85 7.45 -4.32
CA MET A 484 -4.82 6.04 -4.69
C MET A 484 -3.47 5.37 -4.40
N ASN A 485 -2.37 6.15 -4.38
CA ASN A 485 -1.04 5.63 -4.05
C ASN A 485 -0.71 5.76 -2.55
N GLY A 486 -1.50 6.53 -1.81
CA GLY A 486 -1.39 6.69 -0.37
C GLY A 486 -0.34 7.71 0.09
N ASP A 487 0.15 8.58 -0.80
CA ASP A 487 1.23 9.54 -0.51
C ASP A 487 0.75 10.85 0.14
N GLY A 488 -0.56 11.02 0.31
CA GLY A 488 -1.19 12.19 0.92
C GLY A 488 -1.38 13.37 -0.02
N VAL A 489 -1.07 13.23 -1.32
CA VAL A 489 -1.24 14.28 -2.32
C VAL A 489 -2.02 13.74 -3.52
N ILE A 490 -3.17 14.32 -3.80
CA ILE A 490 -3.97 13.94 -4.97
C ILE A 490 -3.33 14.52 -6.23
N THR A 491 -2.82 13.66 -7.11
CA THR A 491 -2.14 14.04 -8.35
C THR A 491 -2.63 13.21 -9.54
N TRP A 492 -2.13 13.50 -10.74
CA TRP A 492 -2.42 12.68 -11.92
C TRP A 492 -1.92 11.22 -11.77
N VAL A 493 -0.98 10.94 -10.84
CA VAL A 493 -0.56 9.57 -10.51
C VAL A 493 -1.76 8.78 -9.99
N ASP A 494 -2.55 9.40 -9.11
CA ASP A 494 -3.75 8.80 -8.56
C ASP A 494 -4.84 8.63 -9.61
N ALA A 495 -4.99 9.60 -10.51
CA ALA A 495 -5.91 9.49 -11.65
C ALA A 495 -5.61 8.24 -12.51
N ARG A 496 -4.31 7.95 -12.71
CA ARG A 496 -3.88 6.75 -13.45
C ARG A 496 -4.22 5.47 -12.68
N LEU A 497 -3.97 5.45 -11.37
CA LEU A 497 -4.30 4.29 -10.54
C LEU A 497 -5.82 4.07 -10.45
N LEU A 498 -6.60 5.14 -10.36
CA LEU A 498 -8.06 5.12 -10.45
C LEU A 498 -8.50 4.50 -11.78
N LEU A 499 -7.92 4.93 -12.90
CA LEU A 499 -8.24 4.37 -14.21
C LEU A 499 -7.92 2.86 -14.29
N TYR A 500 -6.79 2.42 -13.73
CA TYR A 500 -6.47 1.00 -13.66
C TYR A 500 -7.46 0.22 -12.80
N ALA A 501 -7.85 0.78 -11.65
CA ALA A 501 -8.83 0.17 -10.75
C ALA A 501 -10.22 0.06 -11.41
N LEU A 502 -10.61 1.05 -12.22
CA LEU A 502 -11.85 1.04 -13.02
C LEU A 502 -11.80 0.00 -14.13
N LEU A 503 -10.69 -0.12 -14.84
CA LEU A 503 -10.52 -1.11 -15.92
C LEU A 503 -10.42 -2.55 -15.39
N ALA A 504 -10.04 -2.73 -14.13
CA ALA A 504 -9.98 -4.03 -13.47
C ALA A 504 -11.35 -4.50 -12.93
N GLN A 505 -12.39 -3.65 -12.92
CA GLN A 505 -13.72 -4.05 -12.47
C GLN A 505 -14.29 -5.15 -13.39
N PRO A 506 -14.90 -6.20 -12.83
CA PRO A 506 -15.60 -7.20 -13.64
C PRO A 506 -16.74 -6.52 -14.40
N GLN A 507 -16.82 -6.76 -15.72
CA GLN A 507 -17.91 -6.26 -16.57
C GLN A 507 -19.23 -6.97 -16.33
#